data_AF-A0A2A4K3E7-F1
#
_entry.id   AF-A0A2A4K3E7-F1
#
_cell.length_a   1.000
_cell.length_b   1.000
_cell.length_c   1.000
_cell.angle_alpha   90.00
_cell.angle_beta   90.00
_cell.angle_gamma   90.00
#
_symmetry.space_group_name_H-M   'P 1'
#
loop_
_entity.id
_entity.type
_entity.pdbx_description
1 polymer ?
#
loop_
_entity_poly.entity_id
_entity_poly.type
_entity_poly.pdbx_seq_one_letter_code
_entity_poly.pdbx_strand_id
1 'polypeptide(L)'
;MSRYKQPKKLETIALSRLGDWVAQQAEEQMLPIAMLSQRDTNEAQTTLSRHVHSIRSYLDINVPWMLHDLLVDETIRALSELLEKTKQSLGFRGCMGKFVSQMNGHYLEVGKLQTWKMQ
;
A
#
# COMPACT_ATOMS: atom_id res chain seq x y z
N MET A 1 25.59 16.47 27.43
CA MET A 1 25.32 17.06 26.10
C MET A 1 24.27 16.20 25.39
N SER A 2 23.05 16.70 25.25
CA SER A 2 22.02 16.02 24.45
C SER A 2 22.50 16.00 22.99
N ARG A 3 22.62 14.80 22.41
CA ARG A 3 22.83 14.69 20.96
C ARG A 3 21.63 15.33 20.30
N TYR A 4 21.84 16.49 19.67
CA TYR A 4 20.84 17.10 18.79
C TYR A 4 20.47 16.05 17.74
N LYS A 5 19.28 15.45 17.87
CA LYS A 5 18.77 14.52 16.86
C LYS A 5 18.60 15.35 15.59
N GLN A 6 19.43 15.09 14.58
CA GLN A 6 19.25 15.74 13.30
C GLN A 6 17.81 15.48 12.82
N PRO A 7 17.09 16.53 12.37
CA PRO A 7 15.76 16.35 11.83
C PRO A 7 15.82 15.41 10.63
N LYS A 8 14.75 14.64 10.42
CA LYS A 8 14.62 13.75 9.27
C LYS A 8 14.81 14.55 7.97
N LYS A 9 15.41 13.94 6.96
CA LYS A 9 15.53 14.55 5.63
C LYS A 9 14.13 14.86 5.09
N LEU A 10 14.02 15.95 4.32
CA LEU A 10 12.76 16.35 3.69
C LEU A 10 12.16 15.23 2.84
N GLU A 11 13.02 14.51 2.12
CA GLU A 11 12.67 13.31 1.35
C GLU A 11 11.95 12.26 2.20
N THR A 12 12.51 11.90 3.37
CA THR A 12 11.90 10.95 4.30
C THR A 12 10.55 11.43 4.81
N ILE A 13 10.39 12.73 5.05
CA ILE A 13 9.11 13.31 5.48
C ILE A 13 8.09 13.24 4.35
N ALA A 14 8.49 13.58 3.12
CA ALA A 14 7.62 13.52 1.95
C ALA A 14 7.15 12.09 1.64
N LEU A 15 8.07 11.12 1.66
CA LEU A 15 7.76 9.71 1.44
C LEU A 15 6.86 9.14 2.55
N SER A 16 7.11 9.51 3.80
CA SER A 16 6.24 9.13 4.92
C SER A 16 4.82 9.67 4.74
N ARG A 17 4.66 10.94 4.34
CA ARG A 17 3.33 11.51 4.03
C ARG A 17 2.66 10.85 2.83
N LEU A 18 3.44 10.45 1.83
CA LEU A 18 2.90 9.75 0.66
C LEU A 18 2.42 8.34 1.03
N GLY A 19 3.16 7.61 1.87
CA GLY A 19 2.73 6.33 2.43
C GLY A 19 1.46 6.48 3.28
N ASP A 20 1.38 7.51 4.13
CA ASP A 20 0.18 7.81 4.91
C ASP A 20 -1.03 8.11 4.01
N TRP A 21 -0.83 8.84 2.91
CA TRP A 21 -1.88 9.09 1.92
C TRP A 21 -2.38 7.80 1.25
N VAL A 22 -1.48 6.86 0.90
CA VAL A 22 -1.90 5.55 0.37
C VAL A 22 -2.74 4.78 1.40
N ALA A 23 -2.36 4.82 2.68
CA ALA A 23 -3.15 4.22 3.75
C ALA A 23 -4.53 4.87 3.91
N GLN A 24 -4.62 6.20 3.79
CA GLN A 24 -5.90 6.91 3.79
C GLN A 24 -6.79 6.46 2.63
N GLN A 25 -6.24 6.33 1.42
CA GLN A 25 -7.00 5.82 0.27
C GLN A 25 -7.51 4.39 0.52
N ALA A 26 -6.71 3.54 1.16
CA ALA A 26 -7.16 2.21 1.56
C ALA A 26 -8.31 2.28 2.59
N GLU A 27 -8.18 3.11 3.63
CA GLU A 27 -9.20 3.29 4.68
C GLU A 27 -10.54 3.76 4.10
N GLU A 28 -10.52 4.76 3.21
CA GLU A 28 -11.70 5.30 2.54
C GLU A 28 -12.43 4.25 1.68
N GLN A 29 -11.68 3.31 1.09
CA GLN A 29 -12.23 2.26 0.22
C GLN A 29 -12.64 0.99 0.97
N MET A 30 -12.26 0.80 2.23
CA MET A 30 -12.60 -0.42 2.99
C MET A 30 -14.11 -0.63 3.13
N LEU A 31 -14.84 0.39 3.56
CA LEU A 31 -16.28 0.27 3.80
C LEU A 31 -17.08 0.09 2.49
N PRO A 32 -16.87 0.90 1.43
CA PRO A 32 -17.54 0.71 0.15
C PRO A 32 -17.31 -0.68 -0.45
N ILE A 33 -16.06 -1.16 -0.44
CA ILE A 33 -15.72 -2.48 -0.99
C ILE A 33 -16.30 -3.61 -0.14
N ALA A 34 -16.35 -3.46 1.19
CA ALA A 34 -16.98 -4.46 2.04
C ALA A 34 -18.51 -4.51 1.90
N MET A 35 -19.16 -3.36 1.72
CA MET A 35 -20.59 -3.31 1.39
C MET A 35 -20.85 -3.97 0.02
N LEU A 36 -20.05 -3.65 -0.98
CA LEU A 36 -20.17 -4.23 -2.32
C LEU A 36 -19.93 -5.74 -2.29
N SER A 37 -18.94 -6.21 -1.52
CA SER A 37 -18.62 -7.63 -1.38
C SER A 37 -19.72 -8.46 -0.71
N GLN A 38 -20.64 -7.84 0.03
CA GLN A 38 -21.81 -8.55 0.57
C GLN A 38 -22.86 -8.85 -0.51
N ARG A 39 -22.87 -8.08 -1.60
CA ARG A 39 -23.82 -8.22 -2.71
C ARG A 39 -23.21 -8.97 -3.89
N ASP A 40 -22.01 -8.57 -4.31
CA ASP A 40 -21.28 -9.14 -5.44
C ASP A 40 -19.78 -9.11 -5.16
N THR A 41 -19.21 -10.29 -4.89
CA THR A 41 -17.79 -10.46 -4.60
C THR A 41 -16.90 -10.23 -5.83
N ASN A 42 -17.38 -10.53 -7.04
CA ASN A 42 -16.61 -10.36 -8.27
C ASN A 42 -16.53 -8.89 -8.66
N GLU A 43 -17.64 -8.16 -8.53
CA GLU A 43 -17.68 -6.71 -8.75
C GLU A 43 -16.83 -5.97 -7.71
N ALA A 44 -16.88 -6.40 -6.44
CA ALA A 44 -16.02 -5.86 -5.38
C ALA A 44 -14.54 -6.04 -5.69
N GLN A 45 -14.13 -7.25 -6.11
CA GLN A 45 -12.75 -7.52 -6.49
C GLN A 45 -12.31 -6.68 -7.69
N THR A 46 -13.14 -6.59 -8.72
CA THR A 46 -12.86 -5.79 -9.92
C THR A 46 -12.68 -4.31 -9.58
N THR A 47 -13.57 -3.77 -8.74
CA THR A 47 -13.54 -2.37 -8.30
C THR A 47 -12.29 -2.08 -7.49
N LEU A 48 -11.95 -2.96 -6.55
CA LEU A 48 -10.74 -2.86 -5.74
C LEU A 48 -9.47 -2.88 -6.61
N SER A 49 -9.38 -3.83 -7.55
CA SER A 49 -8.23 -3.93 -8.47
C SER A 49 -8.07 -2.66 -9.32
N ARG A 50 -9.18 -2.08 -9.79
CA ARG A 50 -9.16 -0.82 -10.54
C ARG A 50 -8.63 0.33 -9.68
N HIS A 51 -9.06 0.45 -8.43
CA HIS A 51 -8.56 1.49 -7.52
C HIS A 51 -7.07 1.33 -7.19
N VAL A 52 -6.62 0.11 -6.91
CA VAL A 52 -5.20 -0.18 -6.70
C VAL A 52 -4.38 0.20 -7.95
N HIS A 53 -4.88 -0.14 -9.14
CA HIS A 53 -4.20 0.20 -10.39
C HIS A 53 -4.12 1.72 -10.61
N SER A 54 -5.18 2.47 -10.29
CA SER A 54 -5.17 3.94 -10.38
C SER A 54 -4.16 4.58 -9.42
N ILE A 55 -4.08 4.10 -8.17
CA ILE A 55 -3.11 4.58 -7.19
C ILE A 55 -1.69 4.27 -7.66
N ARG A 56 -1.43 3.04 -8.12
CA ARG A 56 -0.11 2.65 -8.64
C ARG A 56 0.30 3.51 -9.83
N SER A 57 -0.60 3.74 -10.77
CA SER A 57 -0.32 4.58 -11.95
C SER A 57 -0.02 6.03 -11.56
N TYR A 58 -0.75 6.56 -10.57
CA TYR A 58 -0.47 7.89 -10.03
C TYR A 58 0.93 7.97 -9.40
N LEU A 59 1.32 6.98 -8.61
CA LEU A 59 2.65 6.95 -7.98
C LEU A 59 3.77 6.80 -9.01
N ASP A 60 3.60 5.94 -10.00
CA ASP A 60 4.59 5.68 -11.06
C ASP A 60 4.93 6.93 -11.90
N ILE A 61 3.94 7.81 -12.09
CA ILE A 61 4.12 9.06 -12.84
C ILE A 61 4.74 10.16 -11.97
N ASN A 62 4.37 10.23 -10.70
CA ASN A 62 4.69 11.38 -9.84
C ASN A 62 5.88 11.15 -8.90
N VAL A 63 6.33 9.90 -8.75
CA VAL A 63 7.45 9.53 -7.88
C VAL A 63 8.64 9.15 -8.75
N PRO A 64 9.81 9.77 -8.58
CA PRO A 64 11.01 9.34 -9.28
C PRO A 64 11.33 7.88 -8.96
N TRP A 65 11.61 7.07 -9.98
CA TRP A 65 11.85 5.62 -9.89
C TRP A 65 12.84 5.22 -8.78
N MET A 66 13.87 6.05 -8.55
CA MET A 66 14.92 5.83 -7.53
C MET A 66 14.39 5.84 -6.08
N LEU A 67 13.19 6.37 -5.86
CA LEU A 67 12.56 6.49 -4.54
C LEU A 67 11.49 5.41 -4.29
N HIS A 68 11.22 4.53 -5.27
CA HIS A 68 10.14 3.55 -5.14
C HIS A 68 10.37 2.58 -4.00
N ASP A 69 11.60 2.09 -3.81
CA ASP A 69 11.90 1.16 -2.72
C ASP A 69 11.62 1.81 -1.35
N LEU A 70 12.08 3.05 -1.16
CA LEU A 70 11.84 3.82 0.06
C LEU A 70 10.35 4.15 0.26
N LEU A 71 9.63 4.42 -0.83
CA LEU A 71 8.18 4.65 -0.79
C LEU A 71 7.43 3.37 -0.42
N VAL A 72 7.86 2.21 -0.93
CA VAL A 72 7.26 0.91 -0.60
C VAL A 72 7.41 0.63 0.89
N ASP A 73 8.57 0.87 1.48
CA ASP A 73 8.79 0.72 2.92
C ASP A 73 7.83 1.60 3.75
N GLU A 74 7.71 2.88 3.40
CA GLU A 74 6.80 3.81 4.07
C GLU A 74 5.32 3.44 3.86
N THR A 75 4.97 2.93 2.69
CA THR A 75 3.61 2.47 2.37
C THR A 75 3.25 1.20 3.15
N ILE A 76 4.17 0.25 3.24
CA ILE A 76 4.00 -0.98 4.05
C ILE A 76 3.85 -0.62 5.52
N ARG A 77 4.67 0.32 6.03
CA ARG A 77 4.55 0.85 7.39
C ARG A 77 3.15 1.42 7.63
N ALA A 78 2.72 2.37 6.80
CA ALA A 78 1.44 3.05 6.97
C ALA A 78 0.23 2.10 6.88
N LEU A 79 0.26 1.12 5.98
CA LEU A 79 -0.80 0.11 5.86
C LEU A 79 -0.81 -0.89 7.01
N SER A 80 0.36 -1.20 7.58
CA SER A 80 0.46 -2.03 8.79
C SER A 80 -0.13 -1.31 10.00
N GLU A 81 0.14 -0.01 10.14
CA GLU A 81 -0.47 0.83 11.18
C GLU A 81 -2.00 0.90 11.01
N LEU A 82 -2.47 1.08 9.77
CA LEU A 82 -3.90 1.04 9.45
C LEU A 82 -4.51 -0.32 9.81
N LEU A 83 -3.86 -1.43 9.47
CA LEU A 83 -4.31 -2.78 9.83
C LEU A 83 -4.45 -2.93 11.36
N GLU A 84 -3.48 -2.45 12.13
CA GLU A 84 -3.54 -2.49 13.60
C GLU A 84 -4.68 -1.62 14.15
N LYS A 85 -4.87 -0.42 13.60
CA LYS A 85 -6.01 0.46 13.92
C LYS A 85 -7.35 -0.24 13.62
N THR A 86 -7.47 -0.89 12.46
CA THR A 86 -8.69 -1.59 12.04
C THR A 86 -8.92 -2.88 12.82
N LYS A 87 -7.87 -3.57 13.30
CA LYS A 87 -7.98 -4.74 14.18
C LYS A 87 -8.54 -4.37 15.55
N GLN A 88 -8.19 -3.19 16.06
CA GLN A 88 -8.76 -2.65 17.29
C GLN A 88 -10.22 -2.25 17.12
N SER A 89 -10.66 -1.94 15.88
CA SER A 89 -12.06 -1.74 15.51
C SER A 89 -12.75 -3.02 14.99
N LEU A 90 -12.74 -4.10 15.79
CA LEU A 90 -13.74 -5.19 15.90
C LEU A 90 -14.56 -5.74 14.68
N GLY A 91 -14.19 -5.59 13.40
CA GLY A 91 -15.06 -6.06 12.30
C GLY A 91 -14.48 -6.54 10.97
N PHE A 92 -13.16 -6.53 10.73
CA PHE A 92 -12.67 -6.50 9.33
C PHE A 92 -11.50 -7.45 8.96
N ARG A 93 -11.43 -8.63 9.58
CA ARG A 93 -10.32 -9.59 9.34
C ARG A 93 -10.28 -10.25 7.94
N GLY A 94 -11.39 -10.29 7.20
CA GLY A 94 -11.47 -11.03 5.92
C GLY A 94 -10.95 -10.29 4.69
N CYS A 95 -11.27 -9.00 4.56
CA CYS A 95 -11.00 -8.22 3.35
C CYS A 95 -9.54 -7.76 3.25
N MET A 96 -8.92 -7.48 4.40
CA MET A 96 -7.57 -6.94 4.48
C MET A 96 -6.49 -7.99 4.13
N GLY A 97 -6.72 -9.27 4.45
CA GLY A 97 -5.81 -10.35 4.07
C GLY A 97 -5.72 -10.52 2.54
N LYS A 98 -6.84 -10.36 1.83
CA LYS A 98 -6.87 -10.39 0.36
C LYS A 98 -6.19 -9.16 -0.25
N PHE A 99 -6.39 -7.97 0.33
CA PHE A 99 -5.75 -6.73 -0.10
C PHE A 99 -4.22 -6.79 0.04
N VAL A 100 -3.72 -7.21 1.21
CA VAL A 100 -2.28 -7.36 1.47
C VAL A 100 -1.68 -8.45 0.59
N SER A 101 -2.37 -9.57 0.38
CA SER A 101 -1.90 -10.64 -0.51
C SER A 101 -1.83 -10.21 -1.98
N GLN A 102 -2.76 -9.38 -2.46
CA GLN A 102 -2.74 -8.87 -3.84
C GLN A 102 -1.68 -7.79 -4.04
N MET A 103 -1.38 -6.98 -3.01
CA MET A 103 -0.24 -6.07 -3.08
C MET A 103 1.11 -6.81 -3.03
N ASN A 104 1.25 -7.84 -2.21
CA ASN A 104 2.52 -8.57 -2.05
C ASN A 104 2.80 -9.55 -3.19
N GLY A 105 1.77 -10.14 -3.82
CA GLY A 105 1.93 -11.16 -4.86
C GLY A 105 2.69 -10.70 -6.11
N HIS A 106 2.71 -9.39 -6.40
CA HIS A 106 3.34 -8.86 -7.62
C HIS A 106 4.83 -8.49 -7.43
N TYR A 107 5.33 -8.35 -6.20
CA TYR A 107 6.75 -8.08 -5.96
C TYR A 107 7.63 -9.34 -6.03
N LEU A 108 7.03 -10.53 -5.96
CA LEU A 108 7.71 -11.82 -6.11
C LEU A 108 7.87 -12.28 -7.58
N GLU A 109 7.09 -11.74 -8.52
CA GLU A 109 7.24 -12.04 -9.96
C GLU A 109 8.25 -11.11 -10.65
N VAL A 110 8.38 -9.86 -10.20
CA VAL A 110 9.34 -8.91 -10.80
C VAL A 110 10.80 -9.28 -10.45
N GLY A 111 11.04 -9.88 -9.28
CA GLY A 111 12.36 -10.41 -8.89
C GLY A 111 12.76 -11.74 -9.54
N LYS A 112 11.80 -12.51 -10.08
CA LYS A 112 12.09 -13.79 -10.77
C LYS A 112 12.30 -13.63 -12.28
N LEU A 113 11.83 -12.53 -12.87
CA LEU A 113 12.01 -12.25 -14.31
C LEU A 113 13.38 -11.65 -14.66
N GLN A 114 14.16 -11.15 -13.69
CA GLN A 114 15.55 -10.70 -13.93
C GLN A 114 16.62 -11.77 -13.72
N THR A 115 16.31 -12.91 -13.11
CA THR A 115 17.27 -14.01 -12.87
C THR A 115 17.28 -15.09 -13.97
N TRP A 116 16.46 -14.95 -15.02
CA TRP A 116 16.40 -15.88 -16.16
C TRP A 116 16.86 -15.27 -17.50
N LYS A 117 17.52 -14.11 -17.49
CA LYS A 117 18.13 -13.49 -18.69
C LYS A 117 19.66 -13.31 -18.62
N MET A 118 20.33 -13.94 -17.65
CA MET A 118 21.79 -13.93 -17.55
C MET A 118 22.38 -15.32 -17.26
N GLN A 119 21.87 -16.35 -17.94
CA GLN A 119 22.59 -17.62 -18.17
C GLN A 119 22.31 -18.09 -19.60
#